data_AF-A0A8B9QC10-F1
#
_entry.id   AF-A0A8B9QC10-F1
#
_cell.length_a   1.000
_cell.length_b   1.000
_cell.length_c   1.000
_cell.angle_alpha   90.00
_cell.angle_beta   90.00
_cell.angle_gamma   90.00
#
_symmetry.space_group_name_H-M   'P 1'
#
loop_
_entity.id
_entity.type
_entity.pdbx_description
1 polymer ?
#
loop_
_entity_poly.entity_id
_entity_poly.type
_entity_poly.pdbx_seq_one_letter_code
_entity_poly.pdbx_strand_id
1 'polypeptide(L)'
;MGRGGARARGTFPERPPPCPPPTPPCSLFGSIQEEVVQDAESVRLQQQAHQQQHSCTLDECFQLYTKEEQLAPDDAWRCPHCKVLQQGTVKLSLWTLPDILIIHLKRFRQVAERRHKLTTLVRFPLRGLDMSCQLDYLYDLYAVCNHHGSMQGGHYTAYCCNSLDGRWYSYDDSTVEGVQEDEVSTRSAYILFYQRRNAIPAWSASSSVRGEQGDGGGGRVGGSGDGIGTEVEVGLGK
;
A
#
# COMPACT_ATOMS: atom_id res chain seq x y z
N MET A 1 -21.25 -1.14 -79.23
CA MET A 1 -22.39 -2.01 -79.61
C MET A 1 -22.56 -3.06 -78.53
N GLY A 2 -23.75 -3.13 -77.94
CA GLY A 2 -23.99 -3.77 -76.64
C GLY A 2 -24.16 -5.28 -76.64
N ARG A 3 -24.27 -5.79 -75.41
CA ARG A 3 -24.94 -7.00 -74.87
C ARG A 3 -24.74 -6.85 -73.34
N GLY A 4 -25.72 -6.88 -72.44
CA GLY A 4 -27.08 -7.42 -72.46
C GLY A 4 -27.19 -8.48 -71.36
N GLY A 5 -27.93 -8.18 -70.27
CA GLY A 5 -28.42 -9.13 -69.25
C GLY A 5 -27.51 -9.30 -68.01
N ALA A 6 -27.98 -9.42 -66.77
CA ALA A 6 -29.33 -9.67 -66.27
C ALA A 6 -29.56 -8.99 -64.90
N ARG A 7 -30.80 -8.51 -64.69
CA ARG A 7 -31.33 -8.08 -63.39
C ARG A 7 -31.74 -9.31 -62.58
N ALA A 8 -31.24 -9.45 -61.36
CA ALA A 8 -31.94 -10.18 -60.31
C ALA A 8 -32.72 -9.17 -59.46
N ARG A 9 -34.04 -9.36 -59.36
CA ARG A 9 -34.90 -8.65 -58.39
C ARG A 9 -34.78 -9.38 -57.05
N GLY A 10 -34.10 -8.77 -56.10
CA GLY A 10 -34.30 -9.06 -54.68
C GLY A 10 -35.22 -7.99 -54.11
N THR A 11 -36.43 -8.37 -53.71
CA THR A 11 -37.31 -7.53 -52.91
C THR A 11 -36.65 -7.29 -51.55
N PHE A 12 -36.22 -6.05 -51.29
CA PHE A 12 -35.83 -5.62 -49.96
C PHE A 12 -37.09 -5.51 -49.08
N PRO A 13 -37.12 -6.10 -47.87
CA PRO A 13 -38.05 -5.63 -46.85
C PRO A 13 -37.58 -4.25 -46.36
N GLU A 14 -38.56 -3.33 -46.28
CA GLU A 14 -38.70 -2.16 -45.41
C GLU A 14 -37.43 -1.51 -44.79
N ARG A 15 -37.31 -0.19 -44.96
CA ARG A 15 -36.23 0.63 -44.36
C ARG A 15 -36.12 0.39 -42.84
N PRO A 16 -34.90 0.36 -42.27
CA PRO A 16 -34.74 0.49 -40.83
C PRO A 16 -35.23 1.87 -40.36
N PRO A 17 -35.73 1.99 -39.11
CA PRO A 17 -36.24 3.25 -38.57
C PRO A 17 -35.13 4.31 -38.48
N PRO A 18 -35.49 5.61 -38.52
CA PRO A 18 -34.52 6.70 -38.45
C PRO A 18 -33.77 6.71 -37.11
N CYS A 19 -32.47 6.98 -37.17
CA CYS A 19 -31.63 7.20 -36.00
C CYS A 19 -32.18 8.35 -35.16
N PRO A 20 -32.19 8.24 -33.81
CA PRO A 20 -32.56 9.37 -32.95
C PRO A 20 -31.55 10.52 -33.06
N PRO A 21 -31.97 11.77 -32.83
CA PRO A 21 -31.10 12.94 -32.91
C PRO A 21 -29.95 12.87 -31.88
N PRO A 22 -28.82 13.56 -32.10
CA PRO A 22 -27.75 13.62 -31.14
C PRO A 22 -28.28 14.24 -29.83
N THR A 23 -28.11 13.50 -28.74
CA THR A 23 -28.36 13.98 -27.38
C THR A 23 -27.52 15.23 -27.10
N PRO A 24 -28.03 16.22 -26.34
CA PRO A 24 -27.26 17.41 -25.96
C PRO A 24 -26.00 17.02 -25.18
N PRO A 25 -24.95 17.86 -25.17
CA PRO A 25 -23.72 17.56 -24.44
C PRO A 25 -24.06 17.28 -22.97
N CYS A 26 -23.76 16.07 -22.52
CA CYS A 26 -23.83 15.73 -21.11
C CYS A 26 -22.93 16.69 -20.32
N SER A 27 -23.55 17.56 -19.53
CA SER A 27 -22.92 18.17 -18.37
C SER A 27 -22.66 17.07 -17.33
N LEU A 28 -21.63 16.25 -17.56
CA LEU A 28 -21.15 15.21 -16.65
C LEU A 28 -20.06 15.75 -15.71
N PHE A 29 -20.29 16.94 -15.17
CA PHE A 29 -19.85 17.28 -13.82
C PHE A 29 -21.10 17.31 -12.95
N GLY A 30 -21.77 16.16 -12.87
CA GLY A 30 -22.73 15.89 -11.82
C GLY A 30 -21.95 15.56 -10.56
N SER A 31 -22.34 16.17 -9.44
CA SER A 31 -21.79 15.95 -8.10
C SER A 31 -21.39 14.49 -7.90
N ILE A 32 -20.13 14.24 -7.54
CA ILE A 32 -19.67 12.94 -7.08
C ILE A 32 -20.53 12.62 -5.85
N GLN A 33 -21.56 11.79 -6.01
CA GLN A 33 -22.16 11.11 -4.87
C GLN A 33 -21.09 10.12 -4.42
N GLU A 34 -20.47 10.45 -3.30
CA GLU A 34 -19.50 9.61 -2.60
C GLU A 34 -20.21 8.27 -2.31
N GLU A 35 -19.93 7.25 -3.12
CA GLU A 35 -20.48 5.91 -2.93
C GLU A 35 -19.84 5.34 -1.66
N VAL A 36 -20.59 5.39 -0.56
CA VAL A 36 -20.13 4.89 0.74
C VAL A 36 -20.13 3.37 0.69
N VAL A 37 -18.95 2.79 0.48
CA VAL A 37 -18.73 1.35 0.64
C VAL A 37 -19.03 0.98 2.09
N GLN A 38 -20.03 0.12 2.31
CA GLN A 38 -20.35 -0.33 3.66
C GLN A 38 -19.33 -1.37 4.12
N ASP A 39 -18.65 -1.10 5.24
CA ASP A 39 -17.72 -2.03 5.85
C ASP A 39 -18.37 -3.40 6.12
N ALA A 40 -17.64 -4.47 5.81
CA ALA A 40 -18.02 -5.85 6.11
C ALA A 40 -18.20 -6.09 7.64
N GLU A 41 -18.96 -7.11 8.01
CA GLU A 41 -19.23 -7.44 9.42
C GLU A 41 -17.95 -7.76 10.22
N SER A 42 -16.99 -8.45 9.59
CA SER A 42 -15.66 -8.74 10.18
C SER A 42 -14.93 -7.47 10.57
N VAL A 43 -14.98 -6.46 9.70
CA VAL A 43 -14.38 -5.14 9.90
C VAL A 43 -15.07 -4.42 11.07
N ARG A 44 -16.39 -4.50 11.20
CA ARG A 44 -17.16 -3.92 12.31
C ARG A 44 -16.85 -4.57 13.67
N LEU A 45 -16.75 -5.90 13.72
CA LEU A 45 -16.42 -6.63 14.95
C LEU A 45 -15.00 -6.32 15.43
N GLN A 46 -14.05 -6.26 14.49
CA GLN A 46 -12.66 -5.91 14.79
C GLN A 46 -12.54 -4.46 15.31
N GLN A 47 -13.38 -3.55 14.84
CA GLN A 47 -13.41 -2.16 15.34
C GLN A 47 -13.83 -2.05 16.80
N GLN A 48 -14.83 -2.83 17.23
CA GLN A 48 -15.29 -2.82 18.62
C GLN A 48 -14.19 -3.32 19.56
N ALA A 49 -13.44 -4.35 19.15
CA ALA A 49 -12.27 -4.82 19.89
C ALA A 49 -11.14 -3.77 19.90
N HIS A 50 -10.89 -3.11 18.77
CA HIS A 50 -9.79 -2.15 18.64
C HIS A 50 -10.01 -0.85 19.43
N GLN A 51 -11.26 -0.43 19.64
CA GLN A 51 -11.58 0.71 20.52
C GLN A 51 -11.14 0.49 21.98
N GLN A 52 -10.94 -0.76 22.40
CA GLN A 52 -10.47 -1.10 23.75
C GLN A 52 -8.95 -1.31 23.82
N GLN A 53 -8.27 -1.46 22.68
CA GLN A 53 -6.86 -1.84 22.64
C GLN A 53 -5.96 -0.61 22.46
N HIS A 54 -5.22 -0.25 23.51
CA HIS A 54 -4.39 0.96 23.53
C HIS A 54 -3.05 0.82 22.76
N SER A 55 -2.65 -0.41 22.42
CA SER A 55 -1.43 -0.70 21.65
C SER A 55 -1.48 -2.06 20.96
N CYS A 56 -0.76 -2.21 19.85
CA CYS A 56 -0.55 -3.46 19.12
C CYS A 56 0.89 -3.54 18.60
N THR A 57 1.31 -4.70 18.08
CA THR A 57 2.60 -4.85 17.39
C THR A 57 2.44 -4.73 15.87
N LEU A 58 3.54 -4.48 15.17
CA LEU A 58 3.56 -4.51 13.71
C LEU A 58 3.26 -5.92 13.17
N ASP A 59 3.71 -6.96 13.85
CA ASP A 59 3.39 -8.35 13.52
C ASP A 59 1.88 -8.64 13.58
N GLU A 60 1.19 -8.13 14.60
CA GLU A 60 -0.28 -8.20 14.68
C GLU A 60 -0.93 -7.50 13.49
N CYS A 61 -0.39 -6.36 13.04
CA CYS A 61 -0.89 -5.66 11.85
C CYS A 61 -0.71 -6.52 10.58
N PHE A 62 0.44 -7.19 10.41
CA PHE A 62 0.67 -8.10 9.29
C PHE A 62 -0.25 -9.32 9.30
N GLN A 63 -0.47 -9.91 10.48
CA GLN A 63 -1.40 -11.02 10.64
C GLN A 63 -2.82 -10.62 10.25
N LEU A 64 -3.26 -9.41 10.63
CA LEU A 64 -4.56 -8.88 10.23
C LEU A 64 -4.61 -8.59 8.72
N TYR A 65 -3.55 -8.02 8.14
CA TYR A 65 -3.51 -7.68 6.72
C TYR A 65 -3.57 -8.92 5.81
N THR A 66 -2.91 -10.01 6.22
CA THR A 66 -2.84 -11.28 5.47
C THR A 66 -3.90 -12.30 5.91
N LYS A 67 -4.80 -11.92 6.82
CA LYS A 67 -5.90 -12.76 7.27
C LYS A 67 -6.83 -13.06 6.09
N GLU A 68 -7.30 -14.30 6.04
CA GLU A 68 -8.30 -14.70 5.06
C GLU A 68 -9.66 -14.08 5.42
N GLU A 69 -10.29 -13.43 4.45
CA GLU A 69 -11.55 -12.71 4.60
C GLU A 69 -12.58 -13.28 3.64
N GLN A 70 -13.82 -13.45 4.10
CA GLN A 70 -14.93 -13.85 3.24
C GLN A 70 -15.45 -12.62 2.50
N LEU A 71 -15.65 -12.76 1.19
CA LEU A 71 -16.21 -11.69 0.37
C LEU A 71 -17.66 -11.40 0.81
N ALA A 72 -18.00 -10.11 0.84
CA ALA A 72 -19.38 -9.69 1.06
C ALA A 72 -20.28 -10.26 -0.07
N PRO A 73 -21.59 -10.41 0.17
CA PRO A 73 -22.51 -10.87 -0.87
C PRO A 73 -22.45 -10.06 -2.17
N ASP A 74 -22.24 -8.75 -2.05
CA ASP A 74 -22.16 -7.82 -3.17
C ASP A 74 -20.81 -7.88 -3.92
N ASP A 75 -19.77 -8.41 -3.25
CA ASP A 75 -18.43 -8.64 -3.82
C ASP A 75 -18.21 -10.09 -4.26
N ALA A 76 -19.28 -10.89 -4.37
CA ALA A 76 -19.17 -12.31 -4.70
C ALA A 76 -18.45 -12.52 -6.04
N TRP A 77 -17.45 -13.40 -6.05
CA TRP A 77 -16.68 -13.69 -7.25
C TRP A 77 -17.48 -14.60 -8.19
N ARG A 78 -17.45 -14.30 -9.50
CA ARG A 78 -18.12 -15.15 -10.48
C ARG A 78 -17.19 -16.30 -10.89
N CYS A 79 -17.57 -17.52 -10.52
CA CYS A 79 -16.77 -18.68 -10.84
C CYS A 79 -16.69 -18.91 -12.36
N PRO A 80 -15.49 -19.03 -12.97
CA PRO A 80 -15.33 -19.23 -14.41
C PRO A 80 -15.80 -20.62 -14.85
N HIS A 81 -15.87 -21.59 -13.94
CA HIS A 81 -16.39 -22.93 -14.21
C HIS A 81 -17.91 -23.00 -14.00
N CYS A 82 -18.41 -22.60 -12.83
CA CYS A 82 -19.82 -22.72 -12.48
C CYS A 82 -20.70 -21.64 -13.13
N LYS A 83 -20.10 -20.51 -13.56
CA LYS A 83 -20.78 -19.33 -14.12
C LYS A 83 -21.79 -18.64 -13.18
N VAL A 84 -21.76 -18.97 -11.89
CA VAL A 84 -22.59 -18.42 -10.81
C VAL A 84 -21.72 -17.60 -9.84
N LEU A 85 -22.31 -16.58 -9.21
CA LEU A 85 -21.69 -15.83 -8.13
C LEU A 85 -21.47 -16.72 -6.91
N GLN A 86 -20.28 -16.67 -6.34
CA GLN A 86 -19.90 -17.44 -5.16
C GLN A 86 -19.27 -16.48 -4.15
N GLN A 87 -19.66 -16.59 -2.88
CA GLN A 87 -18.96 -15.91 -1.81
C GLN A 87 -17.67 -16.67 -1.53
N GLY A 88 -16.59 -16.26 -2.19
CA GLY A 88 -15.26 -16.82 -1.99
C GLY A 88 -14.58 -16.23 -0.78
N THR A 89 -13.42 -16.79 -0.44
CA THR A 89 -12.48 -16.17 0.49
C THR A 89 -11.33 -15.54 -0.29
N VAL A 90 -10.85 -14.41 0.21
CA VAL A 90 -9.67 -13.72 -0.32
C VAL A 90 -8.61 -13.71 0.77
N LYS A 91 -7.40 -14.11 0.40
CA LYS A 91 -6.23 -14.03 1.26
C LYS A 91 -5.13 -13.28 0.53
N LEU A 92 -4.65 -12.22 1.17
CA LEU A 92 -3.48 -11.47 0.71
C LEU A 92 -2.21 -12.17 1.18
N SER A 93 -1.23 -12.31 0.29
CA SER A 93 0.10 -12.84 0.60
C SER A 93 1.18 -11.97 -0.01
N LEU A 94 2.30 -11.84 0.71
CA LEU A 94 3.50 -11.19 0.21
C LEU A 94 4.32 -12.25 -0.54
N TRP A 95 4.48 -12.08 -1.85
CA TRP A 95 5.19 -13.05 -2.70
C TRP A 95 6.68 -12.75 -2.84
N THR A 96 7.02 -11.48 -3.07
CA THR A 96 8.39 -10.99 -3.22
C THR A 96 8.55 -9.74 -2.36
N LEU A 97 9.63 -9.67 -1.59
CA LEU A 97 9.90 -8.55 -0.70
C LEU A 97 10.97 -7.62 -1.31
N PRO A 98 10.75 -6.30 -1.32
CA PRO A 98 11.66 -5.32 -1.92
C PRO A 98 12.86 -5.03 -1.01
N ASP A 99 13.96 -4.51 -1.55
CA ASP A 99 15.11 -4.11 -0.73
C ASP A 99 14.81 -2.89 0.17
N ILE A 100 13.88 -2.05 -0.27
CA ILE A 100 13.29 -0.96 0.53
C ILE A 100 11.81 -1.28 0.73
N LEU A 101 11.45 -1.58 1.97
CA LEU A 101 10.09 -1.89 2.39
C LEU A 101 9.47 -0.63 3.01
N ILE A 102 8.45 -0.09 2.36
CA ILE A 102 7.68 1.04 2.87
C ILE A 102 6.40 0.50 3.48
N ILE A 103 6.19 0.76 4.77
CA ILE A 103 5.03 0.28 5.51
C ILE A 103 4.18 1.47 5.88
N HIS A 104 2.97 1.55 5.32
CA HIS A 104 2.01 2.60 5.65
C HIS A 104 1.03 2.09 6.70
N LEU A 105 0.94 2.77 7.85
CA LEU A 105 -0.06 2.48 8.88
C LEU A 105 -1.35 3.20 8.52
N LYS A 106 -2.39 2.47 8.06
CA LYS A 106 -3.71 3.04 7.70
C LYS A 106 -4.45 3.55 8.94
N ARG A 107 -4.09 4.75 9.38
CA ARG A 107 -4.64 5.39 10.60
C ARG A 107 -5.89 6.19 10.35
N PHE A 108 -6.13 6.63 9.11
CA PHE A 108 -7.29 7.44 8.80
C PHE A 108 -8.43 6.56 8.31
N ARG A 109 -9.60 6.80 8.88
CA ARG A 109 -10.82 6.13 8.48
C ARG A 109 -11.95 7.14 8.38
N GLN A 110 -12.73 7.02 7.33
CA GLN A 110 -13.96 7.77 7.12
C GLN A 110 -15.13 6.78 7.17
N VAL A 111 -16.08 7.04 8.07
CA VAL A 111 -17.31 6.25 8.22
C VAL A 111 -18.48 7.20 8.17
N ALA A 112 -19.27 7.14 7.10
CA ALA A 112 -20.25 8.16 6.77
C ALA A 112 -19.59 9.57 6.81
N GLU A 113 -20.19 10.53 7.52
CA GLU A 113 -19.63 11.88 7.67
C GLU A 113 -18.51 11.99 8.71
N ARG A 114 -18.27 10.94 9.51
CA ARG A 114 -17.28 11.00 10.59
C ARG A 114 -15.93 10.53 10.11
N ARG A 115 -14.92 11.36 10.41
CA ARG A 115 -13.52 11.15 10.05
C ARG A 115 -12.72 10.98 11.32
N HIS A 116 -12.02 9.86 11.45
CA HIS A 116 -11.29 9.50 12.65
C HIS A 116 -9.84 9.13 12.31
N LYS A 117 -8.91 9.58 13.15
CA LYS A 117 -7.52 9.15 13.14
C LYS A 117 -7.30 8.17 14.30
N LEU A 118 -6.83 6.98 13.98
CA LEU A 118 -6.43 5.96 14.95
C LEU A 118 -5.13 6.38 15.64
N THR A 119 -5.20 6.52 16.97
CA THR A 119 -4.06 6.89 17.82
C THR A 119 -3.43 5.69 18.53
N THR A 120 -3.78 4.46 18.13
CA THR A 120 -3.21 3.23 18.67
C THR A 120 -1.68 3.25 18.55
N LEU A 121 -0.97 2.92 19.64
CA LEU A 121 0.48 2.77 19.59
C LEU A 121 0.82 1.47 18.87
N VAL A 122 1.51 1.56 17.73
CA VAL A 122 2.04 0.39 17.01
C VAL A 122 3.50 0.24 17.38
N ARG A 123 3.84 -0.87 18.03
CA ARG A 123 5.23 -1.20 18.36
C ARG A 123 5.86 -1.91 17.17
N PHE A 124 6.97 -1.36 16.68
CA PHE A 124 7.72 -1.89 15.55
C PHE A 124 9.20 -1.99 15.91
N PRO A 125 9.92 -3.02 15.45
CA PRO A 125 11.33 -3.19 15.77
C PRO A 125 12.19 -2.21 14.95
N LEU A 126 13.11 -1.48 15.59
CA LEU A 126 14.06 -0.63 14.85
C LEU A 126 15.05 -1.45 14.03
N ARG A 127 15.33 -2.69 14.46
CA ARG A 127 16.31 -3.57 13.83
C ARG A 127 15.80 -5.00 13.78
N GLY A 128 16.13 -5.71 12.71
CA GLY A 128 15.83 -7.13 12.56
C GLY A 128 14.35 -7.46 12.46
N LEU A 129 13.57 -6.63 11.75
CA LEU A 129 12.22 -7.01 11.33
C LEU A 129 12.33 -8.22 10.39
N ASP A 130 11.85 -9.38 10.83
CA ASP A 130 11.85 -10.60 10.03
C ASP A 130 10.54 -10.72 9.26
N MET A 131 10.64 -10.59 7.93
CA MET A 131 9.50 -10.69 7.02
C MET A 131 9.36 -12.07 6.39
N SER A 132 10.17 -13.05 6.83
CA SER A 132 10.27 -14.37 6.23
C SER A 132 10.29 -15.48 7.27
N CYS A 133 9.92 -16.70 6.89
CA CYS A 133 10.20 -17.87 7.73
C CYS A 133 11.66 -18.37 7.58
N GLN A 134 12.42 -17.80 6.66
CA GLN A 134 13.80 -18.16 6.32
C GLN A 134 14.61 -16.88 6.31
N LEU A 135 15.50 -16.68 7.29
CA LEU A 135 16.31 -15.51 7.72
C LEU A 135 16.95 -14.56 6.66
N ASP A 136 16.59 -14.65 5.38
CA ASP A 136 17.11 -13.88 4.27
C ASP A 136 16.44 -12.52 4.09
N TYR A 137 15.34 -12.25 4.80
CA TYR A 137 14.56 -11.00 4.70
C TYR A 137 14.49 -10.25 6.03
N LEU A 138 15.67 -9.97 6.60
CA LEU A 138 15.82 -9.08 7.74
C LEU A 138 15.91 -7.62 7.29
N TYR A 139 15.08 -6.78 7.91
CA TYR A 139 15.06 -5.34 7.66
C TYR A 139 15.42 -4.54 8.92
N ASP A 140 16.10 -3.42 8.70
CA ASP A 140 16.33 -2.40 9.71
C ASP A 140 15.59 -1.12 9.34
N LEU A 141 14.98 -0.49 10.33
CA LEU A 141 14.29 0.78 10.18
C LEU A 141 15.32 1.89 10.04
N TYR A 142 15.17 2.74 9.02
CA TYR A 142 16.07 3.89 8.82
C TYR A 142 15.33 5.23 8.81
N ALA A 143 14.01 5.23 8.60
CA ALA A 143 13.20 6.44 8.73
C ALA A 143 11.76 6.16 9.18
N VAL A 144 11.15 7.15 9.82
CA VAL A 144 9.75 7.18 10.22
C VAL A 144 9.17 8.53 9.83
N CYS A 145 8.11 8.52 9.04
CA CYS A 145 7.27 9.69 8.85
C CYS A 145 6.22 9.71 9.96
N ASN A 146 6.23 10.77 10.76
CA ASN A 146 5.27 11.00 11.83
C ASN A 146 4.19 11.96 11.33
N HIS A 147 2.95 11.73 11.76
CA HIS A 147 1.84 12.64 11.51
C HIS A 147 1.20 13.07 12.84
N HIS A 148 1.09 14.39 13.03
CA HIS A 148 0.42 15.04 14.16
C HIS A 148 -0.86 15.73 13.69
N GLY A 149 -1.87 15.86 14.55
CA GLY A 149 -3.16 16.46 14.17
C GLY A 149 -4.17 15.48 13.56
N SER A 150 -5.17 16.02 12.87
CA SER A 150 -6.36 15.30 12.38
C SER A 150 -6.34 15.14 10.86
N MET A 151 -7.43 14.62 10.28
CA MET A 151 -7.54 14.48 8.82
C MET A 151 -7.86 15.81 8.11
N GLN A 152 -8.35 16.82 8.84
CA GLN A 152 -8.64 18.16 8.30
C GLN A 152 -7.41 19.08 8.29
N GLY A 153 -6.34 18.67 8.96
CA GLY A 153 -5.13 19.46 9.11
C GLY A 153 -4.20 18.78 10.09
N GLY A 154 -2.93 18.75 9.73
CA GLY A 154 -1.91 18.11 10.50
C GLY A 154 -0.52 18.60 10.13
N HIS A 155 0.46 18.06 10.84
CA HIS A 155 1.86 18.39 10.66
C HIS A 155 2.67 17.12 10.52
N TYR A 156 3.55 17.08 9.53
CA TYR A 156 4.39 15.92 9.27
C TYR A 156 5.81 16.23 9.71
N THR A 157 6.39 15.32 10.49
CA THR A 157 7.81 15.37 10.87
C THR A 157 8.47 14.04 10.50
N ALA A 158 9.79 14.00 10.47
CA ALA A 158 10.52 12.78 10.14
C ALA A 158 11.55 12.45 11.21
N TYR A 159 11.61 11.18 11.62
CA TYR A 159 12.75 10.64 12.35
C TYR A 159 13.59 9.86 11.35
N CYS A 160 14.87 10.21 11.22
CA CYS A 160 15.78 9.51 10.31
C CYS A 160 17.05 9.09 11.05
N CYS A 161 17.49 7.86 10.80
CA CYS A 161 18.79 7.38 11.23
C CYS A 161 19.86 7.89 10.26
N ASN A 162 20.81 8.66 10.77
CA ASN A 162 21.95 9.10 9.98
C ASN A 162 22.90 7.92 9.76
N SER A 163 23.17 7.61 8.50
CA SER A 163 24.01 6.47 8.10
C SER A 163 25.49 6.65 8.46
N LEU A 164 25.96 7.88 8.68
CA LEU A 164 27.36 8.16 8.98
C LEU A 164 27.74 7.90 10.44
N ASP A 165 26.84 8.19 11.38
CA ASP A 165 27.10 8.05 12.83
C ASP A 165 26.15 7.07 13.53
N GLY A 166 25.13 6.56 12.83
CA GLY A 166 24.12 5.64 13.35
C GLY A 166 23.16 6.26 14.36
N ARG A 167 23.05 7.59 14.43
CA ARG A 167 22.20 8.30 15.39
C ARG A 167 20.88 8.74 14.76
N TRP A 168 19.84 8.83 15.58
CA TRP A 168 18.53 9.29 15.15
C TRP A 168 18.40 10.80 15.31
N TYR A 169 17.74 11.41 14.33
CA TYR A 169 17.44 12.84 14.33
C TYR A 169 15.97 13.07 13.97
N SER A 170 15.35 14.03 14.65
CA SER A 170 14.06 14.60 14.29
C SER A 170 14.26 15.75 13.33
N TYR A 171 13.52 15.73 12.23
CA TYR A 171 13.43 16.78 11.24
C TYR A 171 12.01 17.35 11.30
N ASP A 172 11.93 18.58 11.79
CA ASP A 172 10.70 19.37 11.90
C ASP A 172 10.90 20.68 11.14
N ASP A 173 10.46 20.70 9.88
CA ASP A 173 10.69 21.77 8.91
C ASP A 173 12.17 22.19 8.83
N SER A 174 12.53 23.36 9.37
CA SER A 174 13.89 23.90 9.38
C SER A 174 14.73 23.46 10.58
N THR A 175 14.15 22.68 11.49
CA THR A 175 14.75 22.32 12.78
C THR A 175 15.19 20.87 12.77
N VAL A 176 16.41 20.64 13.28
CA VAL A 176 16.98 19.29 13.41
C VAL A 176 17.45 19.08 14.84
N GLU A 177 16.95 18.03 15.48
CA GLU A 177 17.25 17.69 16.88
C GLU A 177 17.65 16.21 17.00
N GLY A 178 18.52 15.88 17.96
CA GLY A 178 18.88 14.49 18.24
C GLY A 178 17.76 13.76 18.98
N VAL A 179 17.51 12.50 18.64
CA VAL A 179 16.48 11.64 19.23
C VAL A 179 17.11 10.34 19.73
N GLN A 180 16.66 9.84 20.89
CA GLN A 180 17.08 8.54 21.40
C GLN A 180 16.32 7.41 20.71
N GLU A 181 16.95 6.24 20.53
CA GLU A 181 16.33 5.10 19.82
C GLU A 181 14.99 4.67 20.44
N ASP A 182 14.85 4.73 21.76
CA ASP A 182 13.64 4.37 22.49
C ASP A 182 12.48 5.36 22.29
N GLU A 183 12.77 6.58 21.83
CA GLU A 183 11.79 7.64 21.57
C GLU A 183 11.28 7.63 20.11
N VAL A 184 11.88 6.82 19.23
CA VAL A 184 11.48 6.73 17.81
C VAL A 184 10.09 6.10 17.66
N SER A 185 9.75 5.15 18.53
CA SER A 185 8.47 4.42 18.46
C SER A 185 7.35 5.19 19.15
N THR A 186 6.60 5.98 18.38
CA THR A 186 5.54 6.85 18.90
C THR A 186 4.16 6.54 18.31
N ARG A 187 3.10 7.08 18.95
CA ARG A 187 1.72 7.05 18.39
C ARG A 187 1.58 7.87 17.10
N SER A 188 2.52 8.77 16.83
CA SER A 188 2.51 9.62 15.64
C SER A 188 3.09 8.94 14.42
N ALA A 189 3.83 7.83 14.58
CA ALA A 189 4.40 7.08 13.47
C ALA A 189 3.32 6.68 12.46
N TYR A 190 3.51 7.03 11.20
CA TYR A 190 2.52 6.90 10.13
C TYR A 190 3.05 6.08 8.95
N ILE A 191 4.27 6.37 8.48
CA ILE A 191 4.94 5.57 7.46
C ILE A 191 6.30 5.13 8.00
N LEU A 192 6.61 3.84 7.91
CA LEU A 192 7.87 3.26 8.34
C LEU A 192 8.69 2.89 7.11
N PHE A 193 9.96 3.24 7.12
CA PHE A 193 10.89 2.95 6.04
C PHE A 193 11.93 1.94 6.53
N TYR A 194 11.85 0.74 5.97
CA TYR A 194 12.70 -0.39 6.28
C TYR A 194 13.65 -0.68 5.11
N GLN A 195 14.87 -1.06 5.44
CA GLN A 195 15.91 -1.41 4.48
C GLN A 195 16.43 -2.81 4.77
N ARG A 196 16.52 -3.64 3.73
CA ARG A 196 17.01 -5.02 3.83
C ARG A 196 18.52 -5.02 4.08
N ARG A 197 18.98 -5.75 5.11
CA ARG A 197 20.39 -5.74 5.56
C ARG A 197 21.43 -6.12 4.50
N ASN A 198 21.06 -6.96 3.54
CA ASN A 198 22.02 -7.58 2.61
C ASN A 198 21.86 -7.12 1.16
N ALA A 199 21.04 -6.09 0.89
CA ALA A 199 20.58 -5.82 -0.47
C ALA A 199 20.96 -4.45 -1.04
N ILE A 200 21.78 -3.67 -0.33
CA ILE A 200 22.12 -2.33 -0.80
C ILE A 200 23.51 -2.34 -1.46
N PRO A 201 23.64 -1.79 -2.68
CA PRO A 201 24.92 -1.65 -3.34
C PRO A 201 25.87 -0.71 -2.57
N ALA A 202 27.16 -0.84 -2.87
CA ALA A 202 28.25 -0.13 -2.19
C ALA A 202 28.15 1.41 -2.20
N TRP A 203 27.32 2.02 -3.04
CA TRP A 203 27.13 3.47 -3.10
C TRP A 203 26.18 4.01 -2.01
N SER A 204 25.43 3.15 -1.32
CA SER A 204 24.64 3.56 -0.17
C SER A 204 25.53 3.83 1.03
N ALA A 205 25.26 4.90 1.78
CA ALA A 205 26.06 5.27 2.96
C ALA A 205 26.03 4.22 4.09
N SER A 206 25.17 3.20 4.01
CA SER A 206 25.18 2.02 4.87
C SER A 206 26.33 1.03 4.56
N SER A 207 27.02 1.17 3.42
CA SER A 207 28.18 0.33 3.06
C SER A 207 29.45 0.68 3.84
N SER A 208 29.54 1.90 4.37
CA SER A 208 30.72 2.48 5.02
C SER A 208 31.13 1.79 6.33
N VAL A 209 30.27 0.95 6.92
CA VAL A 209 30.49 0.37 8.26
C VAL A 209 31.26 -0.95 8.21
N ARG A 210 31.54 -1.51 7.02
CA ARG A 210 32.47 -2.66 6.91
C ARG A 210 33.90 -2.13 6.86
N GLY A 211 34.53 -2.09 8.03
CA GLY A 211 35.90 -1.63 8.24
C GLY A 211 36.89 -2.18 7.20
N GLU A 212 37.74 -1.27 6.72
CA GLU A 212 38.90 -1.57 5.89
C GLU A 212 39.86 -2.50 6.65
N GLN A 213 39.89 -3.77 6.26
CA GLN A 213 41.14 -4.54 6.24
C GLN A 213 41.33 -5.00 4.80
N GLY A 214 42.31 -4.37 4.15
CA GLY A 214 42.59 -4.59 2.75
C GLY A 214 43.09 -6.00 2.46
N ASP A 215 42.65 -6.54 1.33
CA ASP A 215 43.51 -7.26 0.40
C ASP A 215 42.91 -7.18 -1.01
N GLY A 216 43.78 -7.07 -2.01
CA GLY A 216 43.42 -6.79 -3.40
C GLY A 216 42.83 -7.98 -4.15
N GLY A 217 41.87 -7.70 -5.03
CA GLY A 217 41.36 -8.69 -5.98
C GLY A 217 40.26 -8.12 -6.87
N GLY A 218 40.61 -7.79 -8.12
CA GLY A 218 39.68 -7.26 -9.10
C GLY A 218 38.63 -8.28 -9.56
N GLY A 219 37.38 -7.84 -9.65
CA GLY A 219 36.27 -8.60 -10.25
C GLY A 219 35.24 -7.65 -10.85
N ARG A 220 35.02 -7.77 -12.17
CA ARG A 220 33.99 -7.04 -12.92
C ARG A 220 32.61 -7.54 -12.49
N VAL A 221 31.69 -6.64 -12.14
CA VAL A 221 30.27 -6.98 -11.95
C VAL A 221 29.44 -6.14 -12.90
N GLY A 222 28.73 -6.83 -13.82
CA GLY A 222 27.75 -6.24 -14.70
C GLY A 222 26.49 -5.86 -13.92
N GLY A 223 26.03 -4.64 -14.12
CA GLY A 223 24.77 -4.15 -13.57
C GLY A 223 23.60 -4.63 -14.41
N SER A 224 22.59 -5.16 -13.72
CA SER A 224 21.21 -5.18 -14.18
C SER A 224 20.38 -4.63 -13.02
N GLY A 225 20.02 -3.35 -13.13
CA GLY A 225 19.11 -2.71 -12.19
C GLY A 225 17.66 -3.06 -12.54
N ASP A 226 16.85 -3.23 -11.49
CA ASP A 226 15.41 -2.93 -11.46
C ASP A 226 14.97 -2.98 -9.99
N GLY A 227 15.37 -1.95 -9.23
CA GLY A 227 14.96 -1.78 -7.83
C GLY A 227 13.63 -1.03 -7.76
N ILE A 228 12.53 -1.76 -7.93
CA ILE A 228 11.18 -1.21 -7.78
C ILE A 228 10.82 -1.34 -6.30
N GLY A 229 10.71 -0.21 -5.59
CA GLY A 229 10.21 -0.20 -4.22
C GLY A 229 8.76 -0.68 -4.18
N THR A 230 8.44 -1.59 -3.26
CA THR A 230 7.05 -2.03 -3.03
C THR A 230 6.52 -1.34 -1.78
N GLU A 231 5.43 -0.61 -1.93
CA GLU A 231 4.65 -0.07 -0.83
C GLU A 231 3.72 -1.15 -0.30
N VAL A 232 3.80 -1.41 1.01
CA VAL A 232 2.88 -2.30 1.72
C VAL A 232 2.05 -1.43 2.65
N GLU A 233 0.80 -1.19 2.27
CA GLU A 233 -0.18 -0.56 3.14
C GLU A 233 -0.67 -1.59 4.17
N VAL A 234 -0.30 -1.43 5.44
CA VAL A 234 -0.81 -2.24 6.54
C VAL A 234 -1.79 -1.43 7.38
N GLY A 235 -3.07 -1.74 7.22
CA GLY A 235 -4.12 -1.05 7.93
C GLY A 235 -4.49 -1.69 9.26
N LEU A 236 -4.75 -0.85 10.26
CA LEU A 236 -5.39 -1.22 11.53
C LEU A 236 -6.92 -1.34 11.41
N GLY A 237 -7.45 -1.08 10.21
CA GLY A 237 -8.84 -1.29 9.84
C GLY A 237 -8.94 -1.09 8.34
N LYS A 238 -9.32 -2.14 7.62
CA LYS A 238 -9.73 -1.97 6.22
C LYS A 238 -10.99 -1.12 6.19
#